data_AF-A0A2H3JIC2-F1
#
_entry.id   AF-A0A2H3JIC2-F1
#
_cell.length_a   1.000
_cell.length_b   1.000
_cell.length_c   1.000
_cell.angle_alpha   90.00
_cell.angle_beta   90.00
_cell.angle_gamma   90.00
#
_symmetry.space_group_name_H-M   'P 1'
#
loop_
_entity.id
_entity.type
_entity.pdbx_description
1 polymer ?
#
loop_
_entity_poly.entity_id
_entity_poly.type
_entity_poly.pdbx_seq_one_letter_code
_entity_poly.pdbx_strand_id
1 'polypeptide(L)' 'NCCCHRLLFTQPDFANQKSHLGKYIGSCGHIGDFYPKFQTELNFIEQYWGAAKYHYHISPKASDFNEMDTWTSHI' A
#
# COMPACT_ATOMS: atom_id res chain seq x y z
N ASN A 1 23.13 2.66 -14.41
CA ASN A 1 22.37 1.46 -14.82
C ASN A 1 22.45 0.41 -13.72
N CYS A 2 21.96 0.73 -12.52
CA CYS A 2 22.13 -0.11 -11.32
C CYS A 2 20.88 -0.04 -10.44
N CYS A 3 19.71 -0.34 -11.00
CA CYS A 3 18.51 -0.44 -10.17
C CYS A 3 17.68 -1.61 -10.67
N CYS A 4 17.61 -2.69 -9.90
CA CYS A 4 16.71 -3.82 -10.13
C CYS A 4 15.26 -3.34 -10.34
N HIS A 5 14.90 -2.21 -9.72
CA HIS A 5 13.64 -1.50 -9.95
C HIS A 5 13.38 -1.28 -11.44
N ARG A 6 14.28 -0.65 -12.20
CA ARG A 6 14.05 -0.36 -13.63
C ARG A 6 13.84 -1.63 -14.44
N LEU A 7 14.60 -2.68 -14.13
CA LEU A 7 14.52 -3.99 -14.78
C LEU A 7 13.14 -4.66 -14.57
N LEU A 8 12.57 -4.55 -13.37
CA LEU A 8 11.24 -5.07 -13.03
C LEU A 8 10.09 -4.35 -13.76
N PHE A 9 10.28 -3.09 -14.16
CA PHE A 9 9.28 -2.34 -14.94
C PHE A 9 9.46 -2.45 -16.45
N THR A 10 10.68 -2.63 -16.92
CA THR A 10 10.97 -2.66 -18.36
C THR A 10 10.87 -4.04 -18.97
N GLN A 11 11.04 -5.10 -18.17
CA GLN A 11 10.95 -6.44 -18.70
C GLN A 11 9.48 -6.85 -18.94
N PRO A 12 9.15 -7.41 -20.12
CA PRO A 12 7.78 -7.64 -20.55
C PRO A 12 7.07 -8.77 -19.80
N ASP A 13 7.81 -9.75 -19.27
CA ASP A 13 7.29 -10.80 -18.40
C ASP A 13 6.73 -10.20 -17.09
N PHE A 14 7.45 -9.28 -16.47
CA PHE A 14 6.99 -8.60 -15.25
C PHE A 14 5.91 -7.56 -15.52
N ALA A 15 6.07 -6.75 -16.57
CA ALA A 15 5.13 -5.67 -16.90
C ALA A 15 3.75 -6.21 -17.31
N ASN A 16 3.69 -7.35 -18.02
CA ASN A 16 2.43 -7.91 -18.51
C ASN A 16 1.78 -8.93 -17.54
N GLN A 17 2.45 -9.30 -16.45
CA GLN A 17 1.93 -10.31 -15.53
C GLN A 17 0.87 -9.73 -14.58
N LYS A 18 -0.41 -9.92 -14.95
CA LYS A 18 -1.56 -9.67 -14.05
C LYS A 18 -1.43 -10.47 -12.74
N SER A 19 -1.71 -9.80 -11.61
CA SER A 19 -1.74 -10.46 -10.30
C SER A 19 -2.86 -11.51 -10.22
N HIS A 20 -2.69 -12.53 -9.37
CA HIS A 20 -3.76 -13.50 -9.12
C HIS A 20 -5.03 -12.83 -8.59
N LEU A 21 -4.86 -11.86 -7.69
CA LEU A 21 -5.97 -11.06 -7.17
C LEU A 21 -6.69 -10.31 -8.29
N GLY A 22 -5.96 -9.67 -9.21
CA GLY A 22 -6.57 -8.95 -10.33
C GLY A 22 -7.32 -9.86 -11.30
N LYS A 23 -6.80 -11.07 -11.54
CA LYS A 23 -7.52 -12.10 -12.31
C LYS A 23 -8.80 -12.54 -11.60
N TYR A 24 -8.74 -12.75 -10.29
CA TYR A 24 -9.89 -13.16 -9.48
C TYR A 24 -10.98 -12.09 -9.44
N ILE A 25 -10.62 -10.84 -9.11
CA ILE A 25 -11.55 -9.70 -9.09
C ILE A 25 -12.25 -9.54 -10.45
N GLY A 26 -11.49 -9.59 -11.54
CA GLY A 26 -12.04 -9.54 -12.89
C GLY A 26 -12.95 -10.72 -13.22
N SER A 27 -12.64 -11.94 -12.73
CA SER A 27 -13.51 -13.11 -12.90
C SER A 27 -14.84 -12.99 -12.16
N CYS A 28 -14.88 -12.20 -11.08
CA CYS A 28 -16.11 -11.88 -10.36
C CYS A 28 -16.90 -10.71 -10.98
N GLY A 29 -16.42 -10.12 -12.09
CA GLY A 29 -17.05 -8.97 -12.75
C GLY A 29 -16.83 -7.62 -12.03
N HIS A 30 -15.96 -7.58 -11.03
CA HIS A 30 -15.63 -6.35 -10.31
C HIS A 30 -14.56 -5.54 -11.06
N ILE A 31 -14.67 -4.22 -10.96
CA ILE A 31 -13.67 -3.28 -11.46
C ILE A 31 -12.76 -2.92 -10.28
N GLY A 32 -11.45 -2.93 -10.50
CA GLY A 32 -10.46 -2.55 -9.50
C GLY A 32 -9.32 -1.75 -10.11
N ASP A 33 -8.89 -0.71 -9.42
CA ASP A 33 -7.72 0.08 -9.79
C ASP A 33 -6.46 -0.67 -9.35
N PHE A 34 -5.71 -1.19 -10.32
CA PHE A 34 -4.48 -1.94 -10.07
C PHE A 34 -3.27 -1.05 -10.31
N TYR A 35 -2.58 -0.69 -9.23
CA TYR A 35 -1.31 0.04 -9.29
C TYR A 35 -0.17 -0.85 -9.82
N PRO A 36 0.89 -0.25 -10.39
CA PRO A 36 2.08 -0.99 -10.79
C PRO A 36 2.68 -1.77 -9.61
N LYS A 37 2.85 -3.08 -9.81
CA LYS A 37 3.17 -4.07 -8.76
C LYS A 37 4.41 -3.77 -7.92
N PHE A 38 5.40 -3.08 -8.49
CA PHE A 38 6.70 -2.86 -7.86
C PHE A 38 6.93 -1.40 -7.43
N GLN A 39 5.88 -0.56 -7.45
CA GLN A 39 5.94 0.84 -7.03
C GLN A 39 5.35 0.96 -5.62
N THR A 40 6.11 0.49 -4.63
CA THR A 40 5.70 0.53 -3.22
C THR A 40 5.47 1.96 -2.73
N GLU A 41 6.28 2.93 -3.18
CA GLU A 41 6.20 4.34 -2.77
C GLU A 41 4.92 5.07 -3.26
N LEU A 42 4.25 4.55 -4.30
CA LEU A 42 3.07 5.19 -4.91
C LEU A 42 1.76 4.47 -4.58
N ASN A 43 1.79 3.45 -3.73
CA ASN A 43 0.56 2.82 -3.25
C ASN A 43 -0.11 3.78 -2.26
N PHE A 44 -1.38 4.12 -2.50
CA PHE A 44 -2.18 4.98 -1.61
C PHE A 44 -2.18 4.47 -0.16
N ILE A 45 -2.14 3.14 0.00
CA ILE A 45 -2.06 2.50 1.32
C ILE A 45 -0.78 2.88 2.05
N GLU A 46 0.37 2.96 1.37
CA GLU A 46 1.64 3.33 2.01
C GLU A 46 1.68 4.82 2.40
N GLN A 47 1.05 5.69 1.61
CA GLN A 47 0.88 7.11 1.99
C GLN A 47 0.01 7.24 3.23
N TYR A 48 -1.12 6.53 3.26
CA TYR A 48 -2.02 6.49 4.42
C TYR A 48 -1.31 5.92 5.65
N TRP A 49 -0.54 4.84 5.49
CA TRP A 49 0.26 4.27 6.57
C TRP A 49 1.37 5.20 7.05
N GLY A 50 2.02 5.92 6.14
CA GLY A 50 3.01 6.94 6.48
C GLY A 50 2.40 8.05 7.33
N ALA A 51 1.23 8.56 6.93
CA ALA A 51 0.49 9.57 7.70
C ALA A 51 0.08 9.02 9.08
N ALA A 52 -0.51 7.82 9.13
CA ALA A 52 -0.91 7.18 10.38
C ALA A 52 0.29 6.96 11.34
N LYS A 53 1.44 6.50 10.82
CA LYS A 53 2.68 6.36 11.61
C LYS A 53 3.21 7.69 12.11
N TYR A 54 3.16 8.73 11.28
CA TYR A 54 3.55 10.07 11.69
C TYR A 54 2.67 10.57 12.85
N HIS A 55 1.35 10.48 12.71
CA HIS A 55 0.40 10.82 13.77
C HIS A 55 0.64 10.03 15.05
N TYR A 56 0.91 8.72 14.92
CA TYR A 56 1.25 7.88 16.07
C TYR A 56 2.54 8.33 16.78
N HIS A 57 3.59 8.68 16.04
CA HIS A 57 4.86 9.12 16.62
C HIS A 57 4.80 10.49 17.31
N ILE A 58 3.92 11.40 16.86
CA ILE A 58 3.75 12.72 17.49
C ILE A 58 2.79 12.68 18.68
N SER A 59 1.93 11.66 18.76
CA SER A 59 1.02 11.47 19.89
C SER A 59 1.78 11.12 21.18
N PRO A 60 1.26 11.51 22.36
CA PRO A 60 1.77 11.02 23.62
C PRO A 60 1.79 9.49 23.66
N LYS A 61 2.80 8.89 24.29
CA LYS A 61 2.84 7.44 24.49
C LYS A 61 1.61 7.02 25.30
N ALA A 62 0.71 6.29 24.67
CA ALA A 62 -0.39 5.63 25.36
C ALA A 62 0.18 4.64 26.38
N SER A 63 -0.44 4.60 27.55
CA SER A 63 -0.10 3.68 28.63
C SER A 63 -0.85 2.34 28.52
N ASP A 64 -1.98 2.32 27.81
CA ASP A 64 -2.82 1.15 27.57
C ASP A 64 -3.52 1.23 26.19
N PHE A 65 -4.01 0.08 25.69
CA PHE A 65 -4.71 -0.04 24.40
C PHE A 65 -5.97 0.81 24.31
N ASN A 66 -6.72 0.97 25.41
CA ASN A 66 -7.93 1.81 25.43
C ASN A 66 -7.62 3.28 25.14
N GLU A 67 -6.46 3.78 25.58
CA GLU A 67 -6.04 5.14 25.24
C GLU A 67 -5.75 5.23 23.73
N MET A 68 -5.08 4.24 23.15
CA MET A 68 -4.76 4.21 21.72
C MET A 68 -6.00 4.24 20.80
N ASP A 69 -7.10 3.59 21.19
CA ASP A 69 -8.37 3.59 20.44
C ASP A 69 -9.08 4.96 20.47
N THR A 70 -8.93 5.73 21.55
CA THR A 70 -9.51 7.08 21.61
C THR A 70 -8.87 8.05 20.61
N TRP A 71 -7.58 7.92 20.30
CA TRP A 71 -6.88 8.80 19.36
C TRP A 71 -7.19 8.48 17.89
N THR A 72 -7.46 7.22 17.57
CA THR A 72 -7.75 6.77 16.20
C THR A 72 -9.19 7.08 15.78
N SER A 73 -10.09 7.29 16.74
CA SER A 73 -11.50 7.67 16.49
C SER A 73 -11.69 9.10 15.95
N HIS A 74 -10.64 9.92 15.98
CA HIS A 74 -10.64 11.32 15.52
C HIS A 74 -9.87 11.54 14.19
N ILE A 75 -9.32 10.47 13.61
CA ILE A 75 -8.67 10.44 12.27
C ILE A 75 -9.70 9.94 11.26
#